data_AF-A0A8D8HXN9-F1
#
_entry.id   AF-A0A8D8HXN9-F1
#
_cell.length_a   1.000
_cell.length_b   1.000
_cell.length_c   1.000
_cell.angle_alpha   90.00
_cell.angle_beta   90.00
_cell.angle_gamma   90.00
#
_symmetry.space_group_name_H-M   'P 1'
#
loop_
_entity.id
_entity.type
_entity.pdbx_description
1 polymer ?
#
loop_
_entity_poly.entity_id
_entity_poly.type
_entity_poly.pdbx_seq_one_letter_code
_entity_poly.pdbx_strand_id
1 'polypeptide(L)'
;MVVRDYNTELTYIERISANSFRIKKGFQPNMNVEGIFYANSRLEKLMFDELRNSCRPGMTGGFLPGVKQIANVAALPGIVGRSVGLPDIHSGYGFAIGNMAAFDMSDPTSIVSPGGVGFDINCGVRLLRTNLFEKDVKPVQEQ
;
A
#
# COMPACT_ATOMS: atom_id res chain seq x y z
N MET A 1 3.43 -11.39 -14.64
CA MET A 1 2.33 -10.88 -13.79
C MET A 1 1.13 -11.75 -14.04
N VAL A 2 0.48 -12.29 -13.01
CA VAL A 2 -0.70 -13.12 -13.23
C VAL A 2 -1.86 -12.20 -13.62
N VAL A 3 -2.39 -12.40 -14.82
CA VAL A 3 -3.57 -11.69 -15.30
C VAL A 3 -4.76 -12.60 -15.06
N ARG A 4 -5.63 -12.22 -14.13
CA ARG A 4 -6.86 -12.94 -13.78
C ARG A 4 -8.03 -11.99 -13.87
N ASP A 5 -9.21 -12.54 -14.08
CA ASP A 5 -10.44 -11.78 -13.97
C ASP A 5 -10.66 -11.33 -12.51
N TYR A 6 -11.46 -10.28 -12.35
CA TYR A 6 -11.70 -9.64 -11.06
C TYR A 6 -12.31 -10.61 -10.03
N ASN A 7 -13.20 -11.52 -10.43
CA ASN A 7 -13.84 -12.44 -9.49
C ASN A 7 -12.83 -13.46 -8.96
N THR A 8 -11.93 -13.95 -9.81
CA THR A 8 -10.84 -14.81 -9.37
C THR A 8 -9.89 -14.08 -8.40
N GLU A 9 -9.53 -12.82 -8.65
CA GLU A 9 -8.74 -12.02 -7.69
C GLU A 9 -9.42 -11.92 -6.31
N LEU A 10 -10.75 -11.70 -6.28
CA LEU A 10 -11.51 -11.58 -5.04
C LEU A 10 -11.48 -12.85 -4.17
N THR A 11 -11.32 -14.04 -4.75
CA THR A 11 -11.24 -15.28 -3.96
C THR A 11 -10.06 -15.31 -2.98
N TYR A 12 -9.02 -14.52 -3.26
CA TYR A 12 -7.83 -14.37 -2.43
C TYR A 12 -7.94 -13.21 -1.43
N ILE A 13 -8.99 -12.40 -1.49
CA ILE A 13 -9.19 -11.26 -0.58
C ILE A 13 -10.29 -11.59 0.41
N GLU A 14 -9.98 -11.48 1.69
CA GLU A 14 -10.90 -11.82 2.78
C GLU A 14 -11.02 -10.64 3.75
N ARG A 15 -12.24 -10.19 4.04
CA ARG A 15 -12.47 -9.22 5.10
C ARG A 15 -12.23 -9.88 6.46
N ILE A 16 -11.32 -9.34 7.25
CA ILE A 16 -11.06 -9.79 8.63
C ILE A 16 -11.88 -8.97 9.65
N SER A 17 -12.04 -7.67 9.42
CA SER A 17 -12.78 -6.78 10.33
C SER A 17 -13.51 -5.69 9.55
N ALA A 18 -14.19 -4.78 10.27
CA ALA A 18 -14.84 -3.62 9.67
C ALA A 18 -13.87 -2.79 8.80
N ASN A 19 -12.58 -2.77 9.14
CA ASN A 19 -11.60 -1.89 8.51
C ASN A 19 -10.36 -2.62 7.96
N SER A 20 -10.36 -3.96 7.84
CA SER A 20 -9.15 -4.70 7.43
C SER A 20 -9.45 -5.90 6.55
N PHE A 21 -8.58 -6.11 5.56
CA PHE A 21 -8.71 -7.15 4.54
C PHE A 21 -7.39 -7.90 4.40
N ARG A 22 -7.45 -9.23 4.45
CA ARG A 22 -6.35 -10.15 4.15
C ARG A 22 -6.19 -10.30 2.65
N ILE A 23 -4.96 -10.33 2.17
CA ILE A 23 -4.59 -10.85 0.86
C ILE A 23 -3.88 -12.18 1.08
N LYS A 24 -4.57 -13.27 0.76
CA LYS A 24 -4.10 -14.64 0.95
C LYS A 24 -2.91 -14.94 0.03
N LYS A 25 -2.01 -15.81 0.49
CA LYS A 25 -0.97 -16.39 -0.38
C LYS A 25 -1.60 -17.01 -1.63
N GLY A 26 -0.90 -16.93 -2.76
CA GLY A 26 -1.43 -17.33 -4.07
C GLY A 26 -2.17 -16.20 -4.79
N PHE A 27 -2.46 -15.07 -4.13
CA PHE A 27 -2.83 -13.85 -4.85
C PHE A 27 -1.72 -13.50 -5.84
N GLN A 28 -0.47 -13.54 -5.40
CA GLN A 28 0.68 -13.64 -6.27
C GLN A 28 1.37 -15.00 -5.99
N PRO A 29 1.75 -15.81 -7.00
CA PRO A 29 2.17 -17.20 -6.78
C PRO A 29 3.37 -17.37 -5.86
N ASN A 30 4.29 -16.40 -5.86
CA ASN A 30 5.56 -16.45 -5.12
C ASN A 30 5.52 -15.68 -3.79
N MET A 31 4.34 -15.45 -3.20
CA MET A 31 4.22 -14.76 -1.90
C MET A 31 4.90 -15.55 -0.76
N ASN A 32 5.88 -14.92 -0.10
CA ASN A 32 6.57 -15.44 1.08
C ASN A 32 5.74 -15.25 2.35
N VAL A 33 4.97 -14.16 2.43
CA VAL A 33 4.03 -13.83 3.52
C VAL A 33 2.65 -13.48 2.97
N GLU A 34 1.64 -13.36 3.84
CA GLU A 34 0.35 -12.78 3.43
C GLU A 34 0.43 -11.25 3.32
N GLY A 35 -0.51 -10.66 2.59
CA GLY A 35 -0.75 -9.22 2.64
C GLY A 35 -1.90 -8.88 3.59
N ILE A 36 -1.94 -7.63 4.05
CA ILE A 36 -3.10 -7.04 4.72
C ILE A 36 -3.22 -5.58 4.29
N PHE A 37 -4.44 -5.08 4.10
CA PHE A 37 -4.67 -3.65 3.95
C PHE A 37 -5.80 -3.18 4.84
N TYR A 38 -5.72 -1.92 5.24
CA TYR A 38 -6.73 -1.28 6.07
C TYR A 38 -7.55 -0.33 5.20
N ALA A 39 -8.87 -0.46 5.24
CA ALA A 39 -9.78 0.45 4.56
C ALA A 39 -11.13 0.40 5.26
N ASN A 40 -11.71 1.56 5.55
CA ASN A 40 -13.08 1.64 6.03
C ASN A 40 -14.06 1.52 4.86
N SER A 41 -15.37 1.52 5.14
CA SER A 41 -16.42 1.41 4.12
C SER A 41 -16.42 2.52 3.07
N ARG A 42 -15.84 3.69 3.36
CA ARG A 42 -15.74 4.80 2.40
C ARG A 42 -14.57 4.62 1.43
N LEU A 43 -13.45 4.07 1.92
CA LEU A 43 -12.21 3.91 1.15
C LEU A 43 -12.15 2.58 0.40
N GLU A 44 -12.82 1.55 0.92
CA GLU A 44 -12.86 0.21 0.35
C GLU A 44 -13.24 0.22 -1.15
N LYS A 45 -14.24 1.02 -1.53
CA LYS A 45 -14.68 1.11 -2.92
C LYS A 45 -13.53 1.53 -3.85
N LEU A 46 -12.67 2.45 -3.41
CA LEU A 46 -11.54 2.93 -4.20
C LEU A 46 -10.54 1.81 -4.47
N MET A 47 -10.23 1.01 -3.44
CA MET A 47 -9.33 -0.14 -3.56
C MET A 47 -9.84 -1.20 -4.55
N PHE A 48 -11.11 -1.55 -4.45
CA PHE A 48 -11.70 -2.59 -5.30
C PHE A 48 -11.98 -2.10 -6.73
N ASP A 49 -12.29 -0.82 -6.92
CA ASP A 49 -12.44 -0.25 -8.25
C ASP A 49 -11.09 -0.19 -8.98
N GLU A 50 -10.01 0.17 -8.29
CA GLU A 50 -8.64 0.12 -8.83
C GLU A 50 -8.27 -1.30 -9.28
N LEU A 51 -8.53 -2.30 -8.41
CA LEU A 51 -8.31 -3.71 -8.74
C LEU A 51 -9.16 -4.16 -9.94
N ARG A 52 -10.46 -3.83 -9.95
CA ARG A 52 -11.38 -4.18 -11.04
C ARG A 52 -10.93 -3.58 -12.37
N ASN A 53 -10.48 -2.32 -12.35
CA ASN A 53 -9.98 -1.65 -13.55
C ASN A 53 -8.72 -2.34 -14.08
N SER A 54 -7.82 -2.80 -13.20
CA SER A 54 -6.62 -3.55 -13.60
C SER A 54 -6.89 -4.91 -14.26
N CYS A 55 -8.10 -5.46 -14.09
CA CYS A 55 -8.52 -6.74 -14.67
C CYS A 55 -9.25 -6.59 -16.01
N ARG A 56 -9.46 -5.35 -16.51
CA ARG A 56 -10.22 -5.13 -17.75
C ARG A 56 -9.40 -5.57 -18.98
N PRO A 57 -9.96 -6.41 -19.87
CA PRO A 57 -9.31 -6.76 -21.12
C PRO A 57 -9.01 -5.52 -21.96
N GLY A 58 -7.84 -5.48 -22.60
CA GLY A 58 -7.50 -4.42 -23.56
C GLY A 58 -7.04 -3.09 -22.94
N MET A 59 -6.97 -2.96 -21.61
CA MET A 59 -6.24 -1.84 -21.00
C MET A 59 -4.73 -2.07 -21.10
N THR A 60 -4.09 -1.35 -22.02
CA THR A 60 -2.63 -1.20 -22.10
C THR A 60 -2.23 0.16 -21.54
N GLY A 61 -1.40 0.16 -20.49
CA GLY A 61 -0.99 1.37 -19.78
C GLY A 61 -1.80 1.63 -18.51
N GLY A 62 -1.14 2.17 -17.48
CA GLY A 62 -1.69 2.39 -16.14
C GLY A 62 -0.79 1.82 -15.04
N PHE A 63 -0.90 2.36 -13.83
CA PHE A 63 -0.18 1.84 -12.67
C PHE A 63 -0.82 0.55 -12.17
N LEU A 64 0.00 -0.31 -11.56
CA LEU A 64 -0.47 -1.54 -10.93
C LEU A 64 -1.24 -1.19 -9.64
N PRO A 65 -2.46 -1.72 -9.42
CA PRO A 65 -3.26 -1.30 -8.27
C PRO A 65 -2.57 -1.62 -6.95
N GLY A 66 -2.85 -0.84 -5.92
CA GLY A 66 -2.22 -0.96 -4.61
C GLY A 66 -2.28 -2.39 -4.06
N VAL A 67 -3.43 -3.07 -4.20
CA VAL A 67 -3.62 -4.48 -3.78
C VAL A 67 -2.59 -5.42 -4.43
N LYS A 68 -2.34 -5.26 -5.74
CA LYS A 68 -1.36 -6.09 -6.46
C LYS A 68 0.08 -5.74 -6.05
N GLN A 69 0.34 -4.47 -5.78
CA GLN A 69 1.66 -4.03 -5.28
C GLN A 69 1.95 -4.60 -3.88
N ILE A 70 0.98 -4.59 -2.96
CA ILE A 70 1.10 -5.24 -1.64
C ILE A 70 1.48 -6.72 -1.80
N ALA A 71 0.81 -7.43 -2.72
CA ALA A 71 1.09 -8.84 -2.98
C ALA A 71 2.46 -9.10 -3.63
N ASN A 72 2.93 -8.20 -4.50
CA ASN A 72 4.29 -8.27 -5.05
C ASN A 72 5.34 -8.08 -3.95
N VAL A 73 5.12 -7.11 -3.05
CA VAL A 73 6.00 -6.87 -1.90
C VAL A 73 6.01 -8.08 -0.97
N ALA A 74 4.86 -8.73 -0.76
CA ALA A 74 4.75 -9.96 0.00
C ALA A 74 5.55 -11.14 -0.59
N ALA A 75 6.01 -11.04 -1.83
CA ALA A 75 6.81 -12.03 -2.53
C ALA A 75 8.33 -11.75 -2.49
N LEU A 76 8.76 -10.67 -1.82
CA LEU A 76 10.17 -10.31 -1.76
C LEU A 76 10.94 -11.20 -0.76
N PRO A 77 12.18 -11.60 -1.06
CA PRO A 77 13.01 -12.41 -0.16
C PRO A 77 13.24 -11.72 1.19
N GLY A 78 13.26 -12.51 2.27
CA GLY A 78 13.52 -12.01 3.62
C GLY A 78 12.42 -11.17 4.27
N ILE A 79 11.27 -10.97 3.60
CA ILE A 79 10.14 -10.26 4.20
C ILE A 79 9.58 -11.05 5.40
N VAL A 80 9.26 -10.33 6.48
CA VAL A 80 8.70 -10.92 7.71
C VAL A 80 7.31 -10.40 8.03
N GLY A 81 6.52 -11.21 8.72
CA GLY A 81 5.16 -10.85 9.14
C GLY A 81 4.19 -10.78 7.97
N ARG A 82 3.93 -9.57 7.46
CA ARG A 82 2.98 -9.29 6.35
C ARG A 82 3.45 -8.08 5.54
N SER A 83 3.05 -8.02 4.27
CA SER A 83 3.05 -6.76 3.52
C SER A 83 1.79 -5.97 3.89
N VAL A 84 1.93 -4.73 4.37
CA VAL A 84 0.84 -3.96 4.98
C VAL A 84 0.51 -2.73 4.14
N GLY A 85 -0.74 -2.58 3.75
CA GLY A 85 -1.28 -1.35 3.15
C GLY A 85 -2.01 -0.48 4.17
N LEU A 86 -1.55 0.75 4.36
CA LEU A 86 -2.20 1.74 5.22
C LEU A 86 -3.48 2.32 4.57
N PRO A 87 -4.36 3.01 5.33
CA PRO A 87 -5.66 3.47 4.83
C PRO A 87 -5.64 4.41 3.61
N ASP A 88 -4.53 5.08 3.36
CA ASP A 88 -4.31 6.00 2.25
C ASP A 88 -3.56 5.35 1.07
N ILE A 89 -3.46 4.01 1.06
CA ILE A 89 -2.70 3.28 0.06
C ILE A 89 -3.19 3.55 -1.37
N HIS A 90 -2.23 3.75 -2.27
CA HIS A 90 -2.49 3.92 -3.70
C HIS A 90 -1.27 3.52 -4.53
N SER A 91 -1.51 3.31 -5.83
CA SER A 91 -0.48 2.99 -6.82
C SER A 91 0.82 3.79 -6.64
N GLY A 92 1.94 3.09 -6.45
CA GLY A 92 3.28 3.64 -6.37
C GLY A 92 4.26 3.04 -7.39
N TYR A 93 5.56 3.11 -7.10
CA TYR A 93 6.63 2.57 -7.95
C TYR A 93 7.22 1.28 -7.34
N GLY A 94 6.72 0.13 -7.79
CA GLY A 94 7.08 -1.19 -7.23
C GLY A 94 6.30 -1.48 -5.94
N PHE A 95 6.58 -0.71 -4.89
CA PHE A 95 5.74 -0.65 -3.68
C PHE A 95 4.61 0.36 -3.91
N ALA A 96 3.48 0.14 -3.27
CA ALA A 96 2.43 1.16 -3.20
C ALA A 96 2.82 2.25 -2.21
N ILE A 97 2.36 3.48 -2.43
CA ILE A 97 2.46 4.54 -1.42
C ILE A 97 1.57 4.13 -0.24
N GLY A 98 2.05 4.29 1.00
CA GLY A 98 1.37 3.75 2.19
C GLY A 98 1.57 2.24 2.39
N ASN A 99 2.45 1.57 1.62
CA ASN A 99 2.82 0.18 1.87
C ASN A 99 4.01 0.09 2.84
N MET A 100 3.85 -0.67 3.91
CA MET A 100 4.89 -1.01 4.87
C MET A 100 5.28 -2.48 4.73
N ALA A 101 6.58 -2.76 4.77
CA ALA A 101 7.14 -4.10 4.85
C ALA A 101 8.39 -4.10 5.73
N ALA A 102 8.61 -5.17 6.47
CA ALA A 102 9.80 -5.40 7.27
C ALA A 102 10.57 -6.60 6.71
N PHE A 103 11.90 -6.52 6.75
CA PHE A 103 12.79 -7.56 6.24
C PHE A 103 13.78 -7.98 7.34
N ASP A 104 14.08 -9.27 7.41
CA ASP A 104 15.00 -9.83 8.40
C ASP A 104 16.45 -9.53 8.02
N MET A 105 17.12 -8.69 8.80
CA MET A 105 18.52 -8.33 8.56
C MET A 105 19.52 -9.49 8.74
N SER A 106 19.10 -10.60 9.36
CA SER A 106 19.92 -11.81 9.53
C SER A 106 19.78 -12.80 8.37
N ASP A 107 18.75 -12.67 7.53
CA ASP A 107 18.57 -13.49 6.33
C ASP A 107 19.49 -12.97 5.21
N PRO A 108 20.47 -13.77 4.72
CA PRO A 108 21.39 -13.34 3.66
C PRO A 108 20.72 -13.11 2.30
N THR A 109 19.46 -13.54 2.14
CA THR A 109 18.66 -13.30 0.94
C THR A 109 17.82 -12.02 1.03
N SER A 110 17.76 -11.37 2.21
CA SER A 110 17.02 -10.12 2.40
C SER A 110 17.50 -9.01 1.48
N ILE A 111 16.56 -8.13 1.14
CA ILE A 111 16.77 -7.05 0.17
C ILE A 111 16.52 -5.69 0.80
N VAL A 112 17.09 -4.67 0.16
CA VAL A 112 16.65 -3.28 0.30
C VAL A 112 16.17 -2.84 -1.07
N SER A 113 14.93 -2.35 -1.16
CA SER A 113 14.36 -1.84 -2.41
C SER A 113 14.21 -0.32 -2.33
N PRO A 114 14.88 0.46 -3.20
CA PRO A 114 14.67 1.91 -3.27
C PRO A 114 13.20 2.29 -3.53
N GLY A 115 12.48 1.46 -4.29
CA GLY A 115 11.04 1.65 -4.54
C GLY A 115 10.17 1.53 -3.28
N GLY A 116 10.65 0.83 -2.24
CA GLY A 116 10.00 0.75 -0.93
C GLY A 116 10.28 1.94 0.00
N VAL A 117 11.22 2.83 -0.37
CA VAL A 117 11.48 4.09 0.34
C VAL A 117 10.80 5.25 -0.37
N GLY A 118 10.89 5.29 -1.71
CA GLY A 118 10.37 6.36 -2.54
C GLY A 118 11.48 7.27 -3.09
N PHE A 119 11.14 8.05 -4.12
CA PHE A 119 12.08 8.95 -4.80
C PHE A 119 12.48 10.15 -3.92
N ASP A 120 11.52 10.74 -3.21
CA ASP A 120 11.75 11.85 -2.28
C ASP A 120 12.07 11.28 -0.90
N ILE A 121 13.34 10.87 -0.73
CA ILE A 121 13.83 10.22 0.49
C ILE A 121 13.72 11.20 1.65
N ASN A 122 13.12 10.73 2.74
CA ASN A 122 12.87 11.52 3.95
C ASN A 122 11.87 12.68 3.73
N CYS A 123 10.98 12.55 2.74
CA CYS A 123 9.75 13.33 2.71
C CYS A 123 9.03 13.15 4.06
N GLY A 124 8.74 14.27 4.72
CA GLY A 124 8.28 14.23 6.11
C GLY A 124 7.79 15.58 6.58
N VAL A 125 7.28 15.61 7.80
CA VAL A 125 6.63 16.78 8.39
C VAL A 125 7.31 17.11 9.71
N ARG A 126 7.59 18.41 9.92
CA ARG A 126 8.00 18.95 11.21
C ARG A 126 6.90 19.86 11.74
N LEU A 127 6.48 19.64 12.98
CA LEU A 127 5.53 20.50 13.68
C LEU A 127 6.28 21.39 14.69
N LEU A 128 6.13 22.70 14.56
CA LEU A 128 6.62 23.68 15.53
C LEU A 128 5.45 24.21 16.34
N ARG A 129 5.57 24.15 17.67
CA ARG A 129 4.58 24.75 18.57
C ARG A 129 5.01 26.15 19.00
N THR A 130 4.04 27.01 19.23
CA THR A 130 4.25 28.33 19.83
C THR A 130 3.45 28.44 21.13
N ASN A 131 3.55 29.61 21.78
CA ASN A 131 2.65 30.00 22.87
C ASN A 131 1.54 30.95 22.38
N LEU A 132 1.44 31.17 21.06
CA LEU A 132 0.45 32.05 20.45
C LEU A 132 -0.83 31.27 20.18
N PHE A 133 -1.96 31.94 20.33
CA PHE A 133 -3.27 31.45 19.92
C PHE A 133 -3.63 32.01 18.54
N GLU A 134 -4.66 31.45 17.91
CA GLU A 134 -5.17 31.92 16.61
C GLU A 134 -5.47 33.44 16.60
N LYS A 135 -5.97 33.99 17.71
CA LYS A 135 -6.26 35.42 17.89
C LYS A 135 -5.02 36.32 17.85
N ASP A 136 -3.85 35.78 18.20
CA ASP A 136 -2.59 36.54 18.22
C ASP A 136 -1.96 36.58 16.82
N VAL A 137 -2.31 35.61 15.96
CA VAL A 137 -1.73 35.45 14.61
C VAL A 137 -2.62 36.08 13.54
N LYS A 138 -3.95 35.89 13.61
CA LYS A 138 -4.90 36.39 12.58
C LYS A 138 -4.71 37.87 12.19
N PRO A 139 -4.50 38.81 13.14
CA PRO A 139 -4.39 40.22 12.78
C PRO A 139 -3.13 40.57 11.97
N VAL A 140 -2.10 39.72 12.02
CA VAL A 140 -0.79 39.95 11.38
C VAL A 140 -0.48 38.89 10.31
N GLN A 141 -1.46 38.06 9.95
CA GLN A 141 -1.31 37.04 8.92
C GLN A 141 -1.21 37.69 7.54
N GLU A 142 -0.12 37.44 6.83
CA GLU A 142 0.03 37.78 5.39
C GLU A 142 -0.55 36.65 4.52
N GLN A 143 -0.92 36.98 3.28
CA GLN A 143 -1.47 36.01 2.30
C GLN A 143 -0.42 35.04 1.79
#